data_AF-A0A2E3NET8-F1
#
_entry.id   AF-A0A2E3NET8-F1
#
_cell.length_a   1.000
_cell.length_b   1.000
_cell.length_c   1.000
_cell.angle_alpha   90.00
_cell.angle_beta   90.00
_cell.angle_gamma   90.00
#
_symmetry.space_group_name_H-M   'P 1'
#
loop_
_entity.id
_entity.type
_entity.pdbx_description
1 polymer ?
#
loop_
_entity_poly.entity_id
_entity_poly.type
_entity_poly.pdbx_seq_one_letter_code
_entity_poly.pdbx_strand_id
1 'polypeptide(L)'
;MARRLLQLASGADGRCRADQRGRHRRDGPGDPRGQGDGALGGVLLPSSTGNHPFYHHPRYEPIWAVCEELDLPLQTHSGWAPDYGDVECATAMFISEVDMWAQRPFTALMWSGAFERHPNLKYILTEVGVGWMIEKLRVLEFKAADPIFKHFTKDLSKSPTGYYEQNCFIGASFLRPHEAKFKDEIGVEKIMWGTDYPHLEGTWPSTMKELQETFGNYPEQEIRDMLGLNAARIYGFDVDKLAPIASEIGPTIAQIRGEA
;
A
#
# COMPACT_ATOMS: atom_id res chain seq x y z
N MET A 1 -15.46 13.51 -13.54
CA MET A 1 -15.50 12.13 -12.99
C MET A 1 -15.00 12.09 -11.53
N ALA A 2 -13.84 12.68 -11.19
CA ALA A 2 -13.33 12.81 -9.83
C ALA A 2 -14.30 13.41 -8.78
N ARG A 3 -15.13 14.40 -9.16
CA ARG A 3 -16.18 14.96 -8.27
C ARG A 3 -17.26 13.95 -7.84
N ARG A 4 -17.52 12.90 -8.63
CA ARG A 4 -18.48 11.84 -8.30
C ARG A 4 -17.92 10.82 -7.30
N LEU A 5 -16.61 10.56 -7.32
CA LEU A 5 -15.93 9.68 -6.35
C LEU A 5 -16.00 10.25 -4.93
N LEU A 6 -15.73 11.55 -4.77
CA LEU A 6 -15.87 12.23 -3.48
C LEU A 6 -17.30 12.18 -2.94
N GLN A 7 -18.32 12.33 -3.81
CA GLN A 7 -19.73 12.27 -3.41
C GLN A 7 -20.23 10.88 -3.03
N LEU A 8 -19.64 9.81 -3.59
CA LEU A 8 -19.99 8.43 -3.23
C LEU A 8 -19.31 7.97 -1.93
N ALA A 9 -18.12 8.50 -1.63
CA ALA A 9 -17.43 8.25 -0.36
C ALA A 9 -18.01 9.08 0.81
N SER A 10 -18.57 10.26 0.54
CA SER A 10 -19.07 11.19 1.56
C SER A 10 -20.58 11.10 1.82
N GLY A 11 -21.19 9.92 1.74
CA GLY A 11 -22.63 9.71 1.97
C GLY A 11 -23.13 10.53 3.17
N ALA A 12 -23.87 11.60 2.88
CA ALA A 12 -24.09 12.69 3.80
C ALA A 12 -25.00 12.29 4.97
N ASP A 13 -24.52 12.50 6.20
CA ASP A 13 -25.29 13.24 7.17
C ASP A 13 -24.39 14.28 7.85
N GLY A 14 -24.89 15.52 7.89
CA GLY A 14 -24.10 16.69 8.24
C GLY A 14 -23.72 16.72 9.72
N ARG A 15 -22.44 16.49 10.02
CA ARG A 15 -21.61 17.17 11.04
C ARG A 15 -20.29 16.40 11.24
N CYS A 16 -19.30 16.67 10.40
CA CYS A 16 -17.91 16.44 10.79
C CYS A 16 -17.22 17.81 10.84
N ARG A 17 -17.12 18.38 12.04
CA ARG A 17 -16.31 19.57 12.28
C ARG A 17 -14.84 19.13 12.28
N ALA A 18 -14.19 19.27 11.14
CA ALA A 18 -12.73 19.36 11.11
C ALA A 18 -12.36 20.75 11.64
N ASP A 19 -11.77 20.81 12.84
CA ASP A 19 -11.13 22.01 13.37
C ASP A 19 -9.84 22.25 12.58
N GLN A 20 -9.96 22.94 11.44
CA GLN A 20 -8.84 23.55 10.77
C GLN A 20 -8.72 25.00 11.23
N ARG A 21 -8.03 25.22 12.35
CA ARG A 21 -7.46 26.53 12.69
C ARG A 21 -5.94 26.46 12.77
N GLY A 22 -5.31 26.44 11.61
CA GLY A 22 -3.93 26.88 11.41
C GLY A 22 -3.93 27.92 10.29
N ARG A 23 -3.83 29.19 10.67
CA ARG A 23 -3.86 30.33 9.73
C ARG A 23 -2.52 30.41 8.99
N HIS A 24 -2.55 30.46 7.65
CA HIS A 24 -1.71 31.37 6.89
C HIS A 24 -2.42 31.80 5.61
N ARG A 25 -2.75 33.10 5.55
CA ARG A 25 -3.23 33.79 4.36
C ARG A 25 -2.06 34.02 3.40
N ARG A 26 -2.27 33.76 2.10
CA ARG A 26 -1.71 34.58 1.01
C ARG A 26 -2.80 34.77 -0.04
N ASP A 27 -3.28 36.00 -0.13
CA ASP A 27 -4.14 36.50 -1.21
C ASP A 27 -3.28 36.84 -2.43
N GLY A 28 -3.74 36.45 -3.63
CA GLY A 28 -3.19 36.88 -4.92
C GLY A 28 -4.00 36.28 -6.09
N PRO A 29 -4.46 37.07 -7.08
CA PRO A 29 -5.27 36.58 -8.19
C PRO A 29 -4.38 36.12 -9.35
N GLY A 30 -4.47 34.85 -9.76
CA GLY A 30 -3.70 34.32 -10.89
C GLY A 30 -4.20 32.97 -11.39
N ASP A 31 -4.77 33.00 -12.60
CA ASP A 31 -4.98 31.94 -13.59
C ASP A 31 -5.70 30.62 -13.18
N PRO A 32 -6.94 30.37 -13.66
CA PRO A 32 -7.67 29.12 -13.41
C PRO A 32 -7.23 27.92 -14.27
N ARG A 33 -6.04 27.94 -14.91
CA ARG A 33 -5.59 26.86 -15.81
C ARG A 33 -4.27 26.18 -15.41
N GLY A 34 -3.78 26.40 -14.18
CA GLY A 34 -2.51 25.84 -13.69
C GLY A 34 -2.62 24.81 -12.55
N GLN A 35 -3.76 24.15 -12.35
CA GLN A 35 -3.94 23.12 -11.31
C GLN A 35 -4.39 21.81 -11.96
N GLY A 36 -3.43 20.97 -12.35
CA GLY A 36 -3.72 19.70 -13.03
C GLY A 36 -2.78 18.54 -12.72
N ASP A 37 -1.54 18.79 -12.27
CA ASP A 37 -0.52 17.73 -12.17
C ASP A 37 0.00 17.55 -10.73
N GLY A 38 -0.90 17.64 -9.75
CA GLY A 38 -0.60 17.12 -8.41
C GLY A 38 -0.49 15.61 -8.51
N ALA A 39 0.62 15.02 -8.04
CA ALA A 39 0.76 13.56 -7.98
C ALA A 39 -0.45 12.97 -7.25
N LEU A 40 -1.40 12.42 -8.00
CA LEU A 40 -2.51 11.66 -7.44
C LEU A 40 -1.93 10.30 -7.06
N GLY A 41 -1.30 10.26 -5.88
CA GLY A 41 -1.05 9.02 -5.16
C GLY A 41 -2.38 8.28 -5.01
N GLY A 42 -2.33 6.96 -5.10
CA GLY A 42 -3.48 6.08 -5.27
C GLY A 42 -4.66 6.26 -4.30
N VAL A 43 -5.72 5.50 -4.51
CA VAL A 43 -6.92 5.54 -3.66
C VAL A 43 -6.74 4.70 -2.41
N LEU A 44 -6.83 5.31 -1.23
CA LEU A 44 -6.80 4.61 0.07
C LEU A 44 -8.12 3.86 0.32
N LEU A 45 -8.00 2.57 0.56
CA LEU A 45 -9.02 1.68 1.10
C LEU A 45 -8.83 1.57 2.61
N PRO A 46 -9.76 2.09 3.42
CA PRO A 46 -9.71 1.91 4.86
C PRO A 46 -9.73 0.43 5.28
N SER A 47 -9.03 0.07 6.34
CA SER A 47 -9.04 -1.31 6.89
C SER A 47 -10.43 -1.75 7.37
N SER A 48 -11.32 -0.79 7.64
CA SER A 48 -12.71 -1.01 8.03
C SER A 48 -13.68 -0.27 7.13
N THR A 49 -14.80 -0.93 6.82
CA THR A 49 -15.95 -0.33 6.13
C THR A 49 -17.02 0.16 7.10
N GLY A 50 -16.75 0.12 8.42
CA GLY A 50 -17.72 0.45 9.46
C GLY A 50 -18.98 -0.41 9.34
N ASN A 51 -20.13 0.23 9.20
CA ASN A 51 -21.42 -0.44 9.06
C ASN A 51 -21.77 -0.85 7.61
N HIS A 52 -20.85 -0.69 6.66
CA HIS A 52 -21.05 -1.10 5.28
C HIS A 52 -20.53 -2.52 5.03
N PRO A 53 -21.11 -3.26 4.04
CA PRO A 53 -20.55 -4.53 3.59
C PRO A 53 -19.06 -4.40 3.28
N PHE A 54 -18.29 -5.47 3.50
CA PHE A 54 -16.85 -5.45 3.24
C PHE A 54 -16.54 -5.48 1.73
N TYR A 55 -15.26 -5.33 1.36
CA TYR A 55 -14.82 -5.09 -0.03
C TYR A 55 -15.17 -6.18 -1.06
N HIS A 56 -15.64 -7.36 -0.63
CA HIS A 56 -16.16 -8.38 -1.53
C HIS A 56 -17.55 -8.05 -2.10
N HIS A 57 -18.24 -7.05 -1.55
CA HIS A 57 -19.58 -6.68 -1.99
C HIS A 57 -19.55 -5.90 -3.31
N PRO A 58 -20.46 -6.17 -4.28
CA PRO A 58 -20.50 -5.49 -5.59
C PRO A 58 -20.65 -3.95 -5.57
N ARG A 59 -20.91 -3.36 -4.39
CA ARG A 59 -21.03 -1.91 -4.25
C ARG A 59 -19.72 -1.16 -4.52
N TYR A 60 -18.60 -1.86 -4.38
CA TYR A 60 -17.25 -1.32 -4.59
C TYR A 60 -16.78 -1.49 -6.03
N GLU A 61 -17.51 -2.23 -6.88
CA GLU A 61 -17.16 -2.45 -8.29
C GLU A 61 -16.88 -1.14 -9.05
N PRO A 62 -17.67 -0.05 -8.89
CA PRO A 62 -17.36 1.20 -9.57
C PRO A 62 -16.02 1.83 -9.16
N ILE A 63 -15.52 1.54 -7.95
CA ILE A 63 -14.21 2.02 -7.50
C ILE A 63 -13.11 1.24 -8.21
N TRP A 64 -13.24 -0.09 -8.29
CA TRP A 64 -12.29 -0.96 -8.98
C TRP A 64 -12.15 -0.58 -10.45
N ALA A 65 -13.28 -0.43 -11.16
CA ALA A 65 -13.32 -0.06 -12.56
C ALA A 65 -12.65 1.29 -12.83
N VAL A 66 -12.92 2.30 -12.00
CA VAL A 66 -12.34 3.64 -12.19
C VAL A 66 -10.85 3.66 -11.84
N CYS A 67 -10.43 2.92 -10.80
CA CYS A 67 -9.01 2.84 -10.46
C CYS A 67 -8.22 2.15 -11.56
N GLU A 68 -8.75 1.07 -12.14
CA GLU A 68 -8.15 0.42 -13.31
C GLU A 68 -8.13 1.34 -14.54
N GLU A 69 -9.25 1.98 -14.88
CA GLU A 69 -9.36 2.88 -16.05
C GLU A 69 -8.35 4.03 -16.00
N LEU A 70 -8.11 4.58 -14.80
CA LEU A 70 -7.23 5.73 -14.59
C LEU A 70 -5.80 5.34 -14.21
N ASP A 71 -5.47 4.05 -14.18
CA ASP A 71 -4.20 3.52 -13.69
C ASP A 71 -3.83 4.04 -12.27
N LEU A 72 -4.84 4.24 -11.43
CA LEU A 72 -4.67 4.67 -10.05
C LEU A 72 -4.58 3.44 -9.14
N PRO A 73 -3.45 3.23 -8.43
CA PRO A 73 -3.34 2.10 -7.54
C PRO A 73 -4.33 2.24 -6.37
N LEU A 74 -4.89 1.12 -5.95
CA LEU A 74 -5.55 1.00 -4.66
C LEU A 74 -4.48 0.75 -3.60
N GLN A 75 -4.67 1.33 -2.41
CA GLN A 75 -3.76 1.10 -1.30
C GLN A 75 -4.53 0.83 -0.02
N THR A 76 -4.12 -0.17 0.74
CA THR A 76 -4.49 -0.29 2.16
C THR A 76 -3.32 0.11 3.02
N HIS A 77 -3.62 0.60 4.21
CA HIS A 77 -2.63 1.01 5.18
C HIS A 77 -3.05 0.51 6.57
N SER A 78 -2.09 0.18 7.43
CA SER A 78 -2.33 0.00 8.86
C SER A 78 -2.93 1.28 9.49
N GLY A 79 -3.24 1.23 10.78
CA GLY A 79 -3.72 2.38 11.55
C GLY A 79 -5.16 2.28 12.01
N TRP A 80 -5.85 1.16 11.77
CA TRP A 80 -7.19 0.91 12.32
C TRP A 80 -7.35 -0.52 12.83
N ALA A 81 -7.95 -0.65 14.01
CA ALA A 81 -8.44 -1.90 14.60
C ALA A 81 -9.74 -1.61 15.38
N PRO A 82 -10.50 -2.64 15.82
CA PRO A 82 -11.58 -2.45 16.77
C PRO A 82 -11.11 -1.80 18.07
N ASP A 83 -12.04 -1.15 18.77
CA ASP A 83 -11.79 -0.66 20.11
C ASP A 83 -11.59 -1.84 21.08
N TYR A 84 -10.38 -1.94 21.62
CA TYR A 84 -9.99 -2.97 22.56
C TYR A 84 -10.24 -2.57 24.03
N GLY A 85 -10.79 -1.37 24.26
CA GLY A 85 -11.07 -0.82 25.58
C GLY A 85 -9.87 -0.11 26.20
N ASP A 86 -10.15 0.65 27.27
CA ASP A 86 -9.16 1.46 27.98
C ASP A 86 -8.50 0.67 29.11
N VAL A 87 -7.64 -0.28 28.74
CA VAL A 87 -6.84 -1.09 29.67
C VAL A 87 -5.37 -1.09 29.24
N GLU A 88 -4.45 -1.24 30.19
CA GLU A 88 -3.00 -1.07 29.97
C GLU A 88 -2.45 -1.94 28.81
N CYS A 89 -2.95 -3.17 28.65
CA CYS A 89 -2.50 -4.07 27.58
C CYS A 89 -3.08 -3.75 26.20
N ALA A 90 -4.09 -2.86 26.09
CA ALA A 90 -4.79 -2.58 24.84
C ALA A 90 -3.85 -2.02 23.76
N THR A 91 -2.91 -1.14 24.13
CA THR A 91 -1.92 -0.59 23.19
C THR A 91 -1.00 -1.67 22.63
N ALA A 92 -0.51 -2.57 23.49
CA ALA A 92 0.34 -3.68 23.04
C ALA A 92 -0.42 -4.62 22.09
N MET A 93 -1.70 -4.89 22.39
CA MET A 93 -2.55 -5.69 21.52
C MET A 93 -2.84 -4.98 20.19
N PHE A 94 -3.14 -3.67 20.22
CA PHE A 94 -3.34 -2.85 19.01
C PHE A 94 -2.13 -2.90 18.08
N ILE A 95 -0.94 -2.58 18.60
CA ILE A 95 0.29 -2.57 17.80
C ILE A 95 0.62 -3.95 17.25
N SER A 96 0.20 -5.03 17.92
CA SER A 96 0.43 -6.41 17.47
C SER A 96 -0.57 -6.92 16.42
N GLU A 97 -1.70 -6.22 16.19
CA GLU A 97 -2.77 -6.68 15.30
C GLU A 97 -3.18 -5.67 14.22
N VAL A 98 -2.75 -4.41 14.32
CA VAL A 98 -3.20 -3.34 13.42
C VAL A 98 -2.89 -3.63 11.94
N ASP A 99 -1.77 -4.30 11.68
CA ASP A 99 -1.37 -4.81 10.36
C ASP A 99 -2.34 -5.89 9.87
N MET A 100 -2.69 -6.87 10.71
CA MET A 100 -3.63 -7.96 10.40
C MET A 100 -4.97 -7.41 9.90
N TRP A 101 -5.48 -6.32 10.49
CA TRP A 101 -6.71 -5.68 10.04
C TRP A 101 -6.59 -5.08 8.64
N ALA A 102 -5.46 -4.43 8.35
CA ALA A 102 -5.15 -3.87 7.04
C ALA A 102 -4.83 -4.93 5.97
N GLN A 103 -4.46 -6.16 6.36
CA GLN A 103 -4.27 -7.28 5.44
C GLN A 103 -5.60 -7.86 4.92
N ARG A 104 -6.73 -7.68 5.64
CA ARG A 104 -8.00 -8.34 5.31
C ARG A 104 -8.57 -7.99 3.93
N PRO A 105 -8.49 -6.75 3.42
CA PRO A 105 -9.00 -6.41 2.10
C PRO A 105 -8.38 -7.25 0.98
N PHE A 106 -7.11 -7.67 1.09
CA PHE A 106 -6.46 -8.58 0.14
C PHE A 106 -7.29 -9.85 -0.12
N THR A 107 -7.71 -10.52 0.95
CA THR A 107 -8.51 -11.75 0.83
C THR A 107 -9.90 -11.46 0.25
N ALA A 108 -10.48 -10.29 0.54
CA ALA A 108 -11.77 -9.90 0.00
C ALA A 108 -11.71 -9.59 -1.52
N LEU A 109 -10.72 -8.84 -1.98
CA LEU A 109 -10.52 -8.54 -3.40
C LEU A 109 -10.22 -9.82 -4.18
N MET A 110 -9.37 -10.70 -3.62
CA MET A 110 -9.03 -11.97 -4.24
C MET A 110 -10.24 -12.88 -4.43
N TRP A 111 -10.99 -13.19 -3.37
CA TRP A 111 -12.12 -14.13 -3.47
C TRP A 111 -13.37 -13.55 -4.10
N SER A 112 -13.52 -12.22 -4.12
CA SER A 112 -14.63 -11.59 -4.85
C SER A 112 -14.43 -11.57 -6.37
N GLY A 113 -13.24 -11.94 -6.85
CA GLY A 113 -12.89 -11.86 -8.28
C GLY A 113 -12.70 -10.44 -8.77
N ALA A 114 -12.37 -9.48 -7.88
CA ALA A 114 -12.05 -8.12 -8.31
C ALA A 114 -10.86 -8.13 -9.28
N PHE A 115 -9.82 -8.91 -8.99
CA PHE A 115 -8.65 -9.06 -9.87
C PHE A 115 -8.93 -9.82 -11.17
N GLU A 116 -9.90 -10.76 -11.17
CA GLU A 116 -10.35 -11.42 -12.40
C GLU A 116 -11.03 -10.43 -13.34
N ARG A 117 -11.93 -9.58 -12.81
CA ARG A 117 -12.66 -8.59 -13.60
C ARG A 117 -11.81 -7.38 -13.98
N HIS A 118 -10.82 -7.05 -13.17
CA HIS A 118 -9.93 -5.90 -13.34
C HIS A 118 -8.45 -6.35 -13.38
N PRO A 119 -8.02 -7.00 -14.46
CA PRO A 119 -6.69 -7.61 -14.56
C PRO A 119 -5.53 -6.59 -14.49
N ASN A 120 -5.76 -5.30 -14.73
CA ASN A 120 -4.74 -4.26 -14.65
C ASN A 120 -4.83 -3.44 -13.35
N LEU A 121 -5.77 -3.75 -12.45
CA LEU A 121 -5.90 -3.08 -11.17
C LEU A 121 -4.66 -3.34 -10.31
N LYS A 122 -3.99 -2.27 -9.89
CA LYS A 122 -2.85 -2.33 -8.96
C LYS A 122 -3.35 -2.21 -7.53
N TYR A 123 -2.91 -3.11 -6.66
CA TYR A 123 -3.25 -3.09 -5.23
C TYR A 123 -1.99 -3.13 -4.37
N ILE A 124 -1.84 -2.15 -3.49
CA ILE A 124 -0.66 -1.91 -2.69
C ILE A 124 -1.00 -2.11 -1.20
N LEU A 125 -0.26 -2.98 -0.54
CA LEU A 125 -0.40 -3.25 0.88
C LEU A 125 0.70 -2.50 1.62
N THR A 126 0.35 -1.43 2.35
CA THR A 126 1.31 -0.51 2.97
C THR A 126 1.33 -0.67 4.47
N GLU A 127 2.52 -0.71 5.07
CA GLU A 127 2.73 -0.81 6.53
C GLU A 127 2.07 -2.05 7.17
N VAL A 128 2.09 -3.19 6.47
CA VAL A 128 1.51 -4.45 6.97
C VAL A 128 2.52 -5.60 7.06
N GLY A 129 3.81 -5.28 7.00
CA GLY A 129 4.89 -6.25 6.84
C GLY A 129 4.89 -6.94 5.47
N VAL A 130 5.95 -7.69 5.19
CA VAL A 130 6.09 -8.49 3.95
C VAL A 130 5.93 -9.99 4.21
N GLY A 131 6.41 -10.48 5.36
CA GLY A 131 6.55 -11.93 5.61
C GLY A 131 5.23 -12.69 5.68
N TRP A 132 4.15 -12.05 6.13
CA TRP A 132 2.82 -12.67 6.26
C TRP A 132 2.27 -13.14 4.90
N MET A 133 2.68 -12.51 3.80
CA MET A 133 2.18 -12.80 2.46
C MET A 133 2.53 -14.23 2.05
N ILE A 134 3.70 -14.74 2.43
CA ILE A 134 4.14 -16.12 2.11
C ILE A 134 3.14 -17.13 2.67
N GLU A 135 2.87 -17.05 3.98
CA GLU A 135 1.94 -17.95 4.64
C GLU A 135 0.50 -17.72 4.18
N LYS A 136 0.12 -16.47 3.91
CA LYS A 136 -1.20 -16.15 3.38
C LYS A 136 -1.44 -16.85 2.04
N LEU A 137 -0.52 -16.70 1.08
CA LEU A 137 -0.63 -17.33 -0.23
C LEU A 137 -0.67 -18.86 -0.09
N ARG A 138 0.18 -19.45 0.77
CA ARG A 138 0.15 -20.89 1.05
C ARG A 138 -1.23 -21.37 1.52
N VAL A 139 -1.86 -20.65 2.45
CA VAL A 139 -3.19 -20.98 2.96
C VAL A 139 -4.28 -20.78 1.90
N LEU A 140 -4.19 -19.73 1.09
CA LEU A 140 -5.17 -19.45 0.04
C LEU A 140 -5.08 -20.49 -1.09
N GLU A 141 -3.87 -20.89 -1.48
CA GLU A 141 -3.63 -21.98 -2.44
C GLU A 141 -4.16 -23.31 -1.92
N PHE A 142 -3.86 -23.64 -0.65
CA PHE A 142 -4.42 -24.84 0.00
C PHE A 142 -5.95 -24.85 -0.06
N LYS A 143 -6.59 -23.71 0.23
CA LYS A 143 -8.05 -23.57 0.12
C LYS A 143 -8.52 -23.70 -1.32
N ALA A 144 -7.89 -23.04 -2.29
CA ALA A 144 -8.27 -23.11 -3.70
C ALA A 144 -8.22 -24.55 -4.26
N ALA A 145 -7.29 -25.37 -3.77
CA ALA A 145 -7.15 -26.76 -4.17
C ALA A 145 -8.23 -27.70 -3.57
N ASP A 146 -8.90 -27.29 -2.48
CA ASP A 146 -9.94 -28.09 -1.84
C ASP A 146 -11.17 -28.22 -2.76
N PRO A 147 -11.68 -29.45 -3.03
CA PRO A 147 -12.87 -29.66 -3.84
C PRO A 147 -14.11 -28.87 -3.41
N ILE A 148 -14.28 -28.61 -2.11
CA ILE A 148 -15.39 -27.82 -1.58
C ILE A 148 -15.26 -26.36 -2.05
N PHE A 149 -14.03 -25.85 -2.15
CA PHE A 149 -13.76 -24.48 -2.57
C PHE A 149 -13.99 -24.25 -4.06
N LYS A 150 -13.94 -25.29 -4.90
CA LYS A 150 -14.23 -25.16 -6.35
C LYS A 150 -15.59 -24.55 -6.64
N HIS A 151 -16.57 -24.73 -5.76
CA HIS A 151 -17.87 -24.07 -5.89
C HIS A 151 -17.76 -22.54 -5.73
N PHE A 152 -16.93 -22.09 -4.79
CA PHE A 152 -16.73 -20.68 -4.46
C PHE A 152 -15.76 -19.97 -5.43
N THR A 153 -14.90 -20.73 -6.12
CA THR A 153 -13.85 -20.19 -7.01
C THR A 153 -14.12 -20.44 -8.49
N LYS A 154 -15.32 -20.92 -8.86
CA LYS A 154 -15.66 -21.32 -10.24
C LYS A 154 -15.47 -20.23 -11.30
N ASP A 155 -15.56 -18.96 -10.89
CA ASP A 155 -15.44 -17.79 -11.77
C ASP A 155 -14.04 -17.15 -11.70
N LEU A 156 -13.06 -17.82 -11.07
CA LEU A 156 -11.68 -17.36 -10.96
C LEU A 156 -10.79 -18.21 -11.87
N SER A 157 -10.10 -17.56 -12.82
CA SER A 157 -9.25 -18.27 -13.80
C SER A 157 -7.82 -18.54 -13.30
N LYS A 158 -7.32 -17.72 -12.37
CA LYS A 158 -5.98 -17.83 -11.79
C LYS A 158 -6.01 -18.36 -10.36
N SER A 159 -4.87 -18.88 -9.93
CA SER A 159 -4.65 -19.22 -8.54
C SER A 159 -4.45 -17.94 -7.69
N PRO A 160 -4.61 -18.01 -6.36
CA PRO A 160 -4.25 -16.94 -5.43
C PRO A 160 -2.88 -16.30 -5.72
N THR A 161 -1.84 -17.12 -5.89
CA THR A 161 -0.50 -16.63 -6.27
C THR A 161 -0.51 -15.98 -7.64
N GLY A 162 -1.24 -16.53 -8.62
CA GLY A 162 -1.37 -15.93 -9.95
C GLY A 162 -1.97 -14.51 -9.94
N TYR A 163 -2.95 -14.24 -9.08
CA TYR A 163 -3.46 -12.88 -8.90
C TYR A 163 -2.53 -11.98 -8.10
N TYR A 164 -1.86 -12.51 -7.08
CA TYR A 164 -0.84 -11.76 -6.35
C TYR A 164 0.27 -11.27 -7.29
N GLU A 165 0.80 -12.17 -8.11
CA GLU A 165 1.84 -11.87 -9.09
C GLU A 165 1.43 -10.77 -10.07
N GLN A 166 0.16 -10.77 -10.49
CA GLN A 166 -0.37 -9.86 -11.48
C GLN A 166 -0.75 -8.49 -10.92
N ASN A 167 -1.35 -8.44 -9.73
CA ASN A 167 -2.08 -7.25 -9.26
C ASN A 167 -1.50 -6.63 -8.00
N CYS A 168 -0.68 -7.35 -7.22
CA CYS A 168 -0.36 -6.94 -5.85
C CYS A 168 1.09 -6.50 -5.67
N PHE A 169 1.27 -5.48 -4.83
CA PHE A 169 2.57 -4.90 -4.45
C PHE A 169 2.59 -4.57 -2.96
N ILE A 170 3.77 -4.35 -2.39
CA ILE A 170 3.93 -4.09 -0.95
C ILE A 170 4.67 -2.78 -0.72
N GLY A 171 4.00 -1.85 -0.04
CA GLY A 171 4.63 -0.68 0.58
C GLY A 171 5.27 -1.10 1.89
N ALA A 172 6.53 -1.54 1.82
CA ALA A 172 7.31 -2.05 2.93
C ALA A 172 7.85 -0.91 3.81
N SER A 173 6.94 -0.26 4.52
CA SER A 173 7.24 0.75 5.54
C SER A 173 8.24 0.20 6.55
N PHE A 174 9.34 0.93 6.75
CA PHE A 174 10.46 0.65 7.65
C PHE A 174 11.00 -0.79 7.58
N LEU A 175 10.99 -1.44 6.40
CA LEU A 175 11.45 -2.83 6.22
C LEU A 175 12.78 -3.10 6.94
N ARG A 176 12.79 -4.12 7.81
CA ARG A 176 13.93 -4.50 8.64
C ARG A 176 14.58 -5.80 8.17
N PRO A 177 15.83 -6.12 8.59
CA PRO A 177 16.53 -7.32 8.13
C PRO A 177 15.78 -8.64 8.34
N HIS A 178 15.00 -8.73 9.43
CA HIS A 178 14.25 -9.94 9.77
C HIS A 178 13.14 -10.28 8.77
N GLU A 179 12.63 -9.28 8.04
CA GLU A 179 11.64 -9.42 6.98
C GLU A 179 12.26 -9.35 5.58
N ALA A 180 13.24 -8.46 5.38
CA ALA A 180 13.87 -8.24 4.08
C ALA A 180 14.48 -9.52 3.49
N LYS A 181 14.90 -10.47 4.34
CA LYS A 181 15.38 -11.80 3.91
C LYS A 181 14.37 -12.59 3.07
N PHE A 182 13.08 -12.26 3.13
CA PHE A 182 12.02 -12.91 2.36
C PHE A 182 11.81 -12.29 0.96
N LYS A 183 12.59 -11.28 0.57
CA LYS A 183 12.42 -10.53 -0.69
C LYS A 183 12.29 -11.43 -1.93
N ASP A 184 13.02 -12.55 -1.97
CA ASP A 184 13.05 -13.45 -3.13
C ASP A 184 11.78 -14.31 -3.19
N GLU A 185 11.21 -14.67 -2.04
CA GLU A 185 9.94 -15.39 -1.95
C GLU A 185 8.74 -14.46 -2.23
N ILE A 186 8.88 -13.18 -1.88
CA ILE A 186 7.86 -12.13 -2.09
C ILE A 186 7.87 -11.58 -3.51
N GLY A 187 9.05 -11.54 -4.16
CA GLY A 187 9.32 -10.82 -5.39
C GLY A 187 9.94 -9.46 -5.10
N VAL A 188 11.23 -9.30 -5.42
CA VAL A 188 11.98 -8.04 -5.24
C VAL A 188 11.28 -6.89 -5.99
N GLU A 189 10.72 -7.17 -7.16
CA GLU A 189 10.00 -6.21 -8.00
C GLU A 189 8.65 -5.77 -7.43
N LYS A 190 8.17 -6.41 -6.36
CA LYS A 190 6.91 -6.06 -5.70
C LYS A 190 7.10 -5.20 -4.45
N ILE A 191 8.32 -5.10 -3.96
CA ILE A 191 8.65 -4.40 -2.71
C ILE A 191 9.00 -2.95 -3.01
N MET A 192 8.34 -2.03 -2.31
CA MET A 192 8.62 -0.59 -2.32
C MET A 192 8.87 -0.15 -0.89
N TRP A 193 10.12 0.17 -0.56
CA TRP A 193 10.50 0.62 0.77
C TRP A 193 10.01 2.04 1.06
N GLY A 194 9.63 2.31 2.31
CA GLY A 194 9.28 3.64 2.79
C GLY A 194 9.81 3.89 4.20
N THR A 195 10.04 5.15 4.57
CA THR A 195 10.56 5.52 5.91
C THR A 195 9.52 5.46 7.02
N ASP A 196 8.24 5.55 6.63
CA ASP A 196 7.09 5.80 7.51
C ASP A 196 7.23 7.05 8.39
N TYR A 197 7.81 8.11 7.83
CA TYR A 197 7.90 9.38 8.56
C TYR A 197 6.50 10.00 8.74
N PRO A 198 6.15 10.53 9.93
CA PRO A 198 6.99 10.76 11.12
C PRO A 198 6.75 9.77 12.26
N HIS A 199 6.28 8.55 11.97
CA HIS A 199 5.91 7.57 12.98
C HIS A 199 7.12 7.13 13.84
N LEU A 200 6.84 6.68 15.07
CA LEU A 200 7.88 6.31 16.04
C LEU A 200 8.56 4.98 15.68
N GLU A 201 7.81 4.09 15.06
CA GLU A 201 8.24 2.81 14.49
C GLU A 201 9.06 2.97 13.20
N GLY A 202 8.92 4.13 12.54
CA GLY A 202 9.61 4.49 11.32
C GLY A 202 11.13 4.58 11.49
N THR A 203 11.83 4.96 10.41
CA THR A 203 13.29 4.98 10.39
C THR A 203 13.90 6.33 10.74
N TRP A 204 13.12 7.40 10.86
CA TRP A 204 13.64 8.73 11.20
C TRP A 204 13.94 8.85 12.70
N PRO A 205 15.04 9.50 13.14
CA PRO A 205 16.08 10.17 12.34
C PRO A 205 17.24 9.26 11.89
N SER A 206 17.23 7.99 12.25
CA SER A 206 18.34 7.05 12.01
C SER A 206 18.30 6.35 10.64
N THR A 207 17.69 6.97 9.63
CA THR A 207 17.30 6.26 8.40
C THR A 207 18.48 5.63 7.67
N MET A 208 19.63 6.29 7.59
CA MET A 208 20.80 5.69 6.95
C MET A 208 21.33 4.45 7.68
N LYS A 209 21.30 4.45 9.02
CA LYS A 209 21.71 3.29 9.80
C LYS A 209 20.82 2.09 9.47
N GLU A 210 19.52 2.31 9.37
CA GLU A 210 18.54 1.26 9.05
C GLU A 210 18.70 0.72 7.63
N LEU A 211 18.98 1.61 6.67
CA LEU A 211 19.29 1.22 5.30
C LEU A 211 20.56 0.37 5.22
N GLN A 212 21.61 0.73 5.98
CA GLN A 212 22.85 -0.04 6.05
C GLN A 212 22.62 -1.44 6.64
N GLU A 213 21.91 -1.53 7.76
CA GLU A 213 21.60 -2.80 8.41
C GLU A 213 20.74 -3.72 7.53
N THR A 214 19.79 -3.14 6.78
CA THR A 214 18.84 -3.91 5.97
C THR A 214 19.39 -4.29 4.60
N PHE A 215 20.02 -3.35 3.89
CA PHE A 215 20.34 -3.48 2.47
C PHE A 215 21.84 -3.51 2.16
N GLY A 216 22.72 -3.24 3.13
CA GLY A 216 24.16 -3.05 2.88
C GLY A 216 24.85 -4.21 2.16
N ASN A 217 24.30 -5.43 2.26
CA ASN A 217 24.85 -6.63 1.62
C ASN A 217 24.07 -7.08 0.37
N TYR A 218 23.08 -6.32 -0.09
CA TYR A 218 22.24 -6.72 -1.23
C TYR A 218 22.89 -6.33 -2.56
N PRO A 219 22.56 -7.04 -3.66
CA PRO A 219 22.94 -6.62 -5.01
C PRO A 219 22.47 -5.20 -5.29
N GLU A 220 23.33 -4.38 -5.92
CA GLU A 220 23.05 -2.97 -6.18
C GLU A 220 21.69 -2.75 -6.88
N GLN A 221 21.38 -3.60 -7.87
CA GLN A 221 20.13 -3.48 -8.61
C GLN A 221 18.91 -3.68 -7.70
N GLU A 222 18.93 -4.67 -6.80
CA GLU A 222 17.82 -4.92 -5.87
C GLU A 222 17.62 -3.75 -4.90
N ILE A 223 18.71 -3.11 -4.45
CA ILE A 223 18.66 -1.90 -3.63
C ILE A 223 17.96 -0.78 -4.40
N ARG A 224 18.36 -0.54 -5.66
CA ARG A 224 17.74 0.50 -6.51
C ARG A 224 16.27 0.21 -6.78
N ASP A 225 15.92 -1.05 -7.01
CA ASP A 225 14.56 -1.49 -7.26
C ASP A 225 13.67 -1.23 -6.05
N MET A 226 14.05 -1.77 -4.88
CA MET A 226 13.23 -1.66 -3.67
C MET A 226 13.19 -0.25 -3.09
N LEU A 227 14.26 0.53 -3.19
CA LEU A 227 14.31 1.89 -2.64
C LEU A 227 13.71 2.96 -3.56
N GLY A 228 13.41 2.66 -4.83
CA GLY A 228 12.88 3.68 -5.73
C GLY A 228 12.29 3.20 -7.05
N LEU A 229 12.97 2.34 -7.82
CA LEU A 229 12.55 2.04 -9.19
C LEU A 229 11.23 1.27 -9.26
N ASN A 230 10.94 0.41 -8.28
CA ASN A 230 9.63 -0.24 -8.18
C ASN A 230 8.52 0.77 -7.95
N ALA A 231 8.71 1.71 -7.02
CA ALA A 231 7.73 2.76 -6.76
C ALA A 231 7.52 3.61 -8.01
N ALA A 232 8.60 4.02 -8.69
CA ALA A 232 8.50 4.78 -9.92
C ALA A 232 7.71 4.03 -11.01
N ARG A 233 7.97 2.73 -11.22
CA ARG A 233 7.24 1.92 -12.20
C ARG A 233 5.77 1.73 -11.83
N ILE A 234 5.47 1.43 -10.57
CA ILE A 234 4.11 1.07 -10.12
C ILE A 234 3.20 2.32 -10.11
N TYR A 235 3.72 3.46 -9.64
CA TYR A 235 2.99 4.73 -9.61
C TYR A 235 3.10 5.55 -10.89
N GLY A 236 3.88 5.10 -11.88
CA GLY A 236 4.03 5.80 -13.17
C GLY A 236 4.84 7.10 -13.09
N PHE A 237 5.81 7.19 -12.18
CA PHE A 237 6.68 8.35 -12.08
C PHE A 237 7.71 8.40 -13.20
N ASP A 238 7.94 9.61 -13.70
CA ASP A 238 8.96 9.92 -14.70
C ASP A 238 10.34 9.93 -14.04
N VAL A 239 11.10 8.85 -14.20
CA VAL A 239 12.42 8.67 -13.59
C VAL A 239 13.41 9.72 -14.07
N ASP A 240 13.34 10.16 -15.34
CA ASP A 240 14.25 11.17 -15.88
C ASP A 240 14.04 12.53 -15.19
N LYS A 241 12.79 12.87 -14.85
CA LYS A 241 12.48 14.07 -14.07
C LYS A 241 12.90 13.96 -12.60
N LEU A 242 12.85 12.75 -12.03
CA LEU A 242 13.23 12.51 -10.63
C LEU A 242 14.75 12.38 -10.44
N ALA A 243 15.49 11.94 -11.47
CA ALA A 243 16.92 11.65 -11.37
C ALA A 243 17.79 12.81 -10.86
N PRO A 244 17.58 14.09 -11.25
CA PRO A 244 18.36 15.21 -10.70
C PRO A 244 18.14 15.38 -9.20
N ILE A 245 16.88 15.29 -8.73
CA ILE A 245 16.53 15.43 -7.31
C ILE A 245 17.09 14.24 -6.53
N ALA A 246 16.90 13.02 -7.02
CA ALA A 246 17.43 11.82 -6.39
C ALA A 246 18.97 11.86 -6.29
N SER A 247 19.65 12.45 -7.26
CA SER A 247 21.10 12.64 -7.22
C SER A 247 21.55 13.69 -6.18
N GLU A 248 20.71 14.68 -5.89
CA GLU A 248 20.99 15.73 -4.91
C GLU A 248 20.74 15.26 -3.47
N ILE A 249 19.61 14.60 -3.21
CA ILE A 249 19.15 14.30 -1.84
C ILE A 249 19.10 12.81 -1.50
N GLY A 250 19.17 11.93 -2.51
CA GLY A 250 19.06 10.49 -2.32
C GLY A 250 20.35 9.89 -1.76
N PRO A 251 20.26 8.80 -0.99
CA PRO A 251 21.44 8.08 -0.52
C PRO A 251 22.17 7.42 -1.70
N THR A 252 23.50 7.50 -1.68
CA THR A 252 24.35 6.76 -2.60
C THR A 252 24.45 5.29 -2.20
N ILE A 253 24.79 4.42 -3.16
CA ILE A 253 25.05 3.00 -2.87
C ILE A 253 26.20 2.83 -1.87
N ALA A 254 27.26 3.64 -1.98
CA ALA A 254 28.38 3.63 -1.01
C ALA A 254 27.90 3.96 0.42
N GLN A 255 27.03 4.97 0.59
CA GLN A 255 26.44 5.29 1.89
C GLN A 255 25.58 4.15 2.44
N ILE A 256 24.76 3.50 1.60
CA ILE A 256 23.95 2.34 1.99
C ILE A 256 24.83 1.14 2.36
N ARG A 257 26.01 1.00 1.76
CA ARG A 257 26.97 -0.06 2.09
C ARG A 257 27.86 0.26 3.29
N GLY A 258 27.80 1.48 3.82
CA GLY A 258 28.70 1.93 4.88
C GLY A 258 30.15 2.10 4.42
N GLU A 259 30.35 2.38 3.12
CA GLU A 259 31.65 2.56 2.47
C GLU A 259 32.06 4.05 2.35
N ALA A 260 31.20 4.96 2.83
CA ALA A 260 31.36 6.42 2.74
C ALA A 260 31.86 7.05 4.05
#